data_AF-A0A1X4N7E7-F1
#
_entry.id   AF-A0A1X4N7E7-F1
#
_cell.length_a   1.000
_cell.length_b   1.000
_cell.length_c   1.000
_cell.angle_alpha   90.00
_cell.angle_beta   90.00
_cell.angle_gamma   90.00
#
_symmetry.space_group_name_H-M   'P 1'
#
loop_
_entity.id
_entity.type
_entity.pdbx_description
1 polymer ?
#
loop_
_entity_poly.entity_id
_entity_poly.type
_entity_poly.pdbx_seq_one_letter_code
_entity_poly.pdbx_strand_id
1 'polypeptide(L)'
;MKLTQLTQTAIALIVATTGAASADQFAIQTDKPVSGASKGLLETLDIREIDALEINGAHFIVLEAKNEGYVEAYIFGRRIDAKALYRLEADWTGAGLSSLPVEARSAFFLETICEFCTS
;
A
#
# COMPACT_ATOMS: atom_id res chain seq x y z
N MET A 1 48.39 -41.65 -10.72
CA MET A 1 47.02 -41.40 -10.21
C MET A 1 46.29 -40.52 -11.22
N LYS A 2 45.19 -41.01 -11.80
CA LYS A 2 44.42 -40.32 -12.84
C LYS A 2 43.47 -39.31 -12.17
N LEU A 3 43.64 -38.03 -12.46
CA LEU A 3 42.60 -37.02 -12.26
C LEU A 3 41.80 -36.92 -13.55
N THR A 4 40.49 -37.17 -13.49
CA THR A 4 39.58 -36.72 -14.55
C THR A 4 38.21 -36.39 -13.99
N GLN A 5 38.03 -35.08 -13.79
CA GLN A 5 36.88 -34.27 -14.15
C GLN A 5 35.48 -34.79 -13.76
N LEU A 6 34.99 -34.28 -12.63
CA LEU A 6 33.56 -34.17 -12.34
C LEU A 6 33.03 -32.93 -13.09
N THR A 7 32.26 -33.16 -14.14
CA THR A 7 31.52 -32.12 -14.86
C THR A 7 30.39 -31.59 -13.97
N GLN A 8 30.55 -30.37 -13.46
CA GLN A 8 29.48 -29.62 -12.82
C GLN A 8 28.53 -29.07 -13.88
N THR A 9 27.38 -29.70 -14.05
CA THR A 9 26.23 -29.11 -14.73
C THR A 9 25.56 -28.12 -13.77
N ALA A 10 25.89 -26.84 -13.92
CA ALA A 10 25.16 -25.77 -13.25
C ALA A 10 23.76 -25.66 -13.86
N ILE A 11 22.74 -26.16 -13.16
CA ILE A 11 21.35 -25.91 -13.49
C ILE A 11 21.02 -24.50 -12.99
N ALA A 12 21.03 -23.52 -13.89
CA ALA A 12 20.53 -22.18 -13.60
C ALA A 12 19.01 -22.24 -13.50
N LEU A 13 18.49 -22.38 -12.28
CA LEU A 13 17.06 -22.28 -11.99
C LEU A 13 16.67 -20.79 -12.00
N ILE A 14 16.28 -20.28 -13.17
CA ILE A 14 15.68 -18.95 -13.29
C ILE A 14 14.24 -19.09 -12.77
N VAL A 15 14.05 -18.83 -11.48
CA VAL A 15 12.71 -18.60 -10.94
C VAL A 15 12.28 -17.21 -11.40
N ALA A 16 11.69 -17.15 -12.60
CA ALA A 16 10.94 -15.98 -13.01
C ALA A 16 9.67 -15.94 -12.13
N THR A 17 9.77 -15.26 -10.99
CA THR A 17 8.59 -14.87 -10.22
C THR A 17 7.86 -13.78 -11.01
N THR A 18 7.07 -14.19 -12.00
CA THR A 18 5.96 -13.36 -12.49
C THR A 18 4.88 -13.36 -11.40
N GLY A 19 5.22 -12.84 -10.22
CA GLY A 19 4.20 -12.43 -9.27
C GLY A 19 3.43 -11.32 -9.96
N ALA A 20 2.13 -11.52 -10.18
CA ALA A 20 1.25 -10.39 -10.40
C ALA A 20 1.62 -9.37 -9.32
N ALA A 21 2.06 -8.17 -9.72
CA ALA A 21 2.35 -7.12 -8.76
C ALA A 21 1.08 -6.94 -7.93
N SER A 22 1.12 -7.39 -6.67
CA SER A 22 0.04 -7.18 -5.74
C SER A 22 -0.17 -5.67 -5.70
N ALA A 23 -1.42 -5.21 -5.81
CA ALA A 23 -1.70 -3.81 -5.57
C ALA A 23 -1.16 -3.44 -4.19
N ASP A 24 -0.52 -2.28 -4.11
CA ASP A 24 0.03 -1.75 -2.87
C ASP A 24 -1.11 -1.16 -2.03
N GLN A 25 -0.91 -1.15 -0.72
CA GLN A 25 -1.84 -0.50 0.19
C GLN A 25 -1.23 0.79 0.74
N PHE A 26 -2.09 1.79 0.90
CA PHE A 26 -1.72 3.12 1.32
C PHE A 26 -2.68 3.65 2.38
N ALA A 27 -2.17 4.51 3.26
CA ALA A 27 -2.98 5.27 4.21
C ALA A 27 -2.80 6.76 3.95
N ILE A 28 -3.91 7.46 3.77
CA ILE A 28 -3.95 8.93 3.67
C ILE A 28 -4.32 9.47 5.04
N GLN A 29 -3.47 10.30 5.64
CA GLN A 29 -3.80 11.00 6.88
C GLN A 29 -4.56 12.29 6.59
N THR A 30 -5.59 12.55 7.39
CA THR A 30 -6.47 13.72 7.30
C THR A 30 -6.80 14.27 8.68
N ASP A 31 -7.13 15.57 8.76
CA ASP A 31 -7.49 16.23 10.03
C ASP A 31 -8.90 15.86 10.54
N LYS A 32 -9.74 15.34 9.65
CA LYS A 32 -11.15 15.05 9.94
C LYS A 32 -11.60 13.83 9.15
N PRO A 33 -12.67 13.13 9.59
CA PRO A 33 -13.22 12.02 8.83
C PRO A 33 -13.61 12.46 7.41
N VAL A 34 -13.26 11.62 6.44
CA VAL A 34 -13.63 11.80 5.04
C VAL A 34 -14.59 10.68 4.65
N SER A 35 -15.69 11.04 3.98
CA SER A 35 -16.64 10.05 3.48
C SER A 35 -16.06 9.24 2.31
N GLY A 36 -16.56 8.02 2.11
CA GLY A 36 -16.16 7.19 0.96
C GLY A 36 -16.43 7.85 -0.40
N ALA A 37 -15.65 7.48 -1.40
CA ALA A 37 -15.73 8.04 -2.75
C ALA A 37 -16.91 7.49 -3.53
N SER A 38 -17.30 8.22 -4.58
CA SER A 38 -18.24 7.69 -5.56
C SER A 38 -17.65 6.48 -6.28
N LYS A 39 -18.47 5.46 -6.51
CA LYS A 39 -18.07 4.25 -7.26
C LYS A 39 -17.38 4.55 -8.59
N GLY A 40 -17.90 5.50 -9.37
CA GLY A 40 -17.32 5.86 -10.67
C GLY A 40 -15.89 6.42 -10.58
N LEU A 41 -15.56 7.15 -9.51
CA LEU A 41 -14.19 7.62 -9.28
C LEU A 41 -13.25 6.44 -8.94
N LEU A 42 -13.70 5.56 -8.04
CA LEU A 42 -12.93 4.37 -7.64
C LEU A 42 -12.64 3.46 -8.84
N GLU A 43 -13.63 3.22 -9.68
CA GLU A 43 -13.48 2.44 -10.93
C GLU A 43 -12.56 3.13 -11.94
N THR A 44 -12.65 4.46 -12.07
CA THR A 44 -11.80 5.22 -13.00
C THR A 44 -10.33 5.17 -12.60
N LEU A 45 -10.05 5.19 -11.31
CA LEU A 45 -8.70 5.17 -10.76
C LEU A 45 -8.19 3.76 -10.44
N ASP A 46 -8.99 2.71 -10.62
CA ASP A 46 -8.64 1.35 -10.19
C ASP A 46 -8.19 1.32 -8.71
N ILE A 47 -8.99 1.96 -7.85
CA ILE A 47 -8.75 2.09 -6.40
C ILE A 47 -9.86 1.37 -5.64
N ARG A 48 -9.46 0.70 -4.57
CA ARG A 48 -10.38 0.11 -3.60
C ARG A 48 -10.19 0.75 -2.23
N GLU A 49 -11.25 1.35 -1.71
CA GLU A 49 -11.25 1.78 -0.30
C GLU A 49 -11.37 0.54 0.58
N ILE A 50 -10.42 0.38 1.50
CA ILE A 50 -10.37 -0.74 2.44
C ILE A 50 -11.06 -0.34 3.75
N ASP A 51 -10.70 0.82 4.30
CA ASP A 51 -11.11 1.24 5.63
C ASP A 51 -11.04 2.76 5.80
N ALA A 52 -11.78 3.26 6.79
CA ALA A 52 -11.71 4.65 7.23
C ALA A 52 -11.83 4.69 8.75
N LEU A 53 -10.77 5.12 9.43
CA LEU A 53 -10.61 4.95 10.87
C LEU A 53 -9.85 6.10 11.52
N GLU A 54 -9.84 6.10 12.85
CA GLU A 54 -9.06 7.01 13.67
C GLU A 54 -8.00 6.21 14.44
N ILE A 55 -6.74 6.68 14.42
CA ILE A 55 -5.64 6.13 15.21
C ILE A 55 -5.02 7.29 15.99
N ASN A 56 -5.07 7.22 17.32
CA ASN A 56 -4.47 8.21 18.23
C ASN A 56 -4.88 9.67 17.92
N GLY A 57 -6.15 9.91 17.54
CA GLY A 57 -6.67 11.24 17.22
C GLY A 57 -6.45 11.72 15.78
N ALA A 58 -5.76 10.94 14.94
CA ALA A 58 -5.58 11.22 13.52
C ALA A 58 -6.49 10.33 12.66
N HIS A 59 -7.07 10.88 11.59
CA HIS A 59 -7.98 10.15 10.70
C HIS A 59 -7.24 9.60 9.49
N PHE A 60 -7.50 8.35 9.15
CA PHE A 60 -6.87 7.65 8.04
C PHE A 60 -7.91 7.06 7.10
N ILE A 61 -7.62 7.14 5.80
CA ILE A 61 -8.29 6.38 4.75
C ILE A 61 -7.29 5.34 4.24
N VAL A 62 -7.63 4.07 4.38
CA VAL A 62 -6.79 2.97 3.88
C VAL A 62 -7.32 2.53 2.52
N LEU A 63 -6.43 2.49 1.55
CA LEU A 63 -6.73 2.25 0.14
C LEU A 63 -5.82 1.17 -0.41
N GLU A 64 -6.31 0.44 -1.39
CA GLU A 64 -5.50 -0.37 -2.29
C GLU A 64 -5.44 0.35 -3.64
N ALA A 65 -4.23 0.48 -4.17
CA ALA A 65 -3.95 1.16 -5.43
C ALA A 65 -2.69 0.58 -6.09
N LYS A 66 -2.52 0.81 -7.39
CA LYS A 66 -1.37 0.30 -8.13
C LYS A 66 -0.03 0.91 -7.69
N ASN A 67 -0.03 2.18 -7.30
CA ASN A 67 1.13 2.90 -6.75
C ASN A 67 0.67 4.25 -6.16
N GLU A 68 1.62 5.01 -5.61
CA GLU A 68 1.44 6.31 -4.97
C GLU A 68 0.71 7.32 -5.89
N GLY A 69 1.03 7.34 -7.19
CA GLY A 69 0.44 8.29 -8.13
C GLY A 69 -1.07 8.12 -8.34
N TYR A 70 -1.60 6.90 -8.17
CA TYR A 70 -3.05 6.68 -8.19
C TYR A 70 -3.71 7.21 -6.92
N VAL A 71 -3.06 7.05 -5.77
CA VAL A 71 -3.54 7.59 -4.49
C VAL A 71 -3.53 9.11 -4.51
N GLU A 72 -2.50 9.72 -5.09
CA GLU A 72 -2.43 11.16 -5.31
C GLU A 72 -3.54 11.67 -6.25
N ALA A 73 -3.81 10.96 -7.35
CA ALA A 73 -4.94 11.28 -8.22
C ALA A 73 -6.28 11.19 -7.48
N TYR A 74 -6.43 10.26 -6.54
CA TYR A 74 -7.58 10.18 -5.65
C TYR A 74 -7.68 11.36 -4.70
N ILE A 75 -6.57 11.74 -4.03
CA ILE A 75 -6.50 12.93 -3.16
C ILE A 75 -6.93 14.18 -3.94
N PHE A 76 -6.34 14.40 -5.11
CA PHE A 76 -6.65 15.54 -5.97
C PHE A 76 -8.09 15.53 -6.46
N GLY A 77 -8.55 14.40 -7.01
CA GLY A 77 -9.91 14.25 -7.56
C GLY A 77 -11.00 14.43 -6.50
N ARG A 78 -10.74 13.99 -5.26
CA ARG A 78 -11.64 14.17 -4.11
C ARG A 78 -11.50 15.52 -3.42
N ARG A 79 -10.46 16.30 -3.72
CA ARG A 79 -10.08 17.52 -2.98
C ARG A 79 -9.92 17.25 -1.48
N ILE A 80 -9.22 16.16 -1.15
CA ILE A 80 -8.92 15.81 0.24
C ILE A 80 -7.80 16.71 0.74
N ASP A 81 -7.99 17.26 1.94
CA ASP A 81 -6.92 17.95 2.68
C ASP A 81 -6.04 16.88 3.37
N ALA A 82 -5.15 16.28 2.58
CA ALA A 82 -4.25 15.22 3.03
C ALA A 82 -3.03 15.82 3.73
N LYS A 83 -2.67 15.31 4.91
CA LYS A 83 -1.49 15.75 5.68
C LYS A 83 -0.26 14.95 5.36
N ALA A 84 -0.45 13.65 5.16
CA ALA A 84 0.61 12.73 4.83
C ALA A 84 0.06 11.53 4.04
N LEU A 85 0.94 10.90 3.30
CA LEU A 85 0.70 9.64 2.60
C LEU A 85 1.67 8.60 3.14
N TYR A 86 1.13 7.43 3.45
CA TYR A 86 1.90 6.29 3.93
C TYR A 86 1.69 5.10 3.01
N ARG A 87 2.76 4.37 2.72
CA ARG A 87 2.69 3.02 2.16
C ARG A 87 2.62 2.02 3.31
N LEU A 88 1.82 0.99 3.17
CA LEU A 88 1.73 -0.08 4.16
C LEU A 88 2.75 -1.17 3.83
N GLU A 89 3.60 -1.52 4.80
CA GLU A 89 4.56 -2.62 4.67
C GLU A 89 3.92 -4.01 4.87
N ALA A 90 2.64 -4.05 5.25
CA ALA A 90 1.87 -5.27 5.47
C ALA A 90 0.41 -5.07 5.01
N ASP A 91 -0.23 -6.14 4.55
CA ASP A 91 -1.65 -6.12 4.17
C ASP A 91 -2.54 -5.83 5.39
N TRP A 92 -3.28 -4.72 5.30
CA TRP A 92 -4.24 -4.22 6.30
C TRP A 92 -5.25 -5.28 6.72
N THR A 93 -5.73 -6.06 5.76
CA THR A 93 -6.73 -7.11 5.96
C THR A 93 -6.12 -8.48 6.19
N GLY A 94 -4.80 -8.61 6.07
CA GLY A 94 -4.08 -9.85 6.25
C GLY A 94 -4.12 -10.32 7.70
N ALA A 95 -4.09 -11.65 7.91
CA ALA A 95 -4.20 -12.26 9.25
C ALA A 95 -3.15 -11.76 10.25
N GLY A 96 -1.97 -11.33 9.78
CA GLY A 96 -0.95 -10.69 10.61
C GLY A 96 -1.44 -9.36 11.18
N LEU A 97 -1.68 -8.37 10.32
CA LEU A 97 -2.03 -7.02 10.77
C LEU A 97 -3.42 -6.95 11.40
N SER A 98 -4.39 -7.69 10.85
CA SER A 98 -5.77 -7.71 11.36
C SER A 98 -5.90 -8.31 12.76
N SER A 99 -4.94 -9.12 13.22
CA SER A 99 -4.90 -9.66 14.59
C SER A 99 -4.45 -8.64 15.64
N LEU A 100 -3.82 -7.53 15.21
CA LEU A 100 -3.36 -6.48 16.10
C LEU A 100 -4.48 -5.49 16.41
N PRO A 101 -4.48 -4.87 17.62
CA PRO A 101 -5.27 -3.67 17.89
C PRO A 101 -4.98 -2.61 16.83
N VAL A 102 -6.01 -1.86 16.44
CA VAL A 102 -5.93 -0.86 15.37
C VAL A 102 -4.84 0.18 15.66
N GLU A 103 -4.68 0.55 16.92
CA GLU A 103 -3.71 1.52 17.42
C GLU A 103 -2.26 1.05 17.24
N ALA A 104 -2.02 -0.26 17.15
CA ALA A 104 -0.70 -0.83 16.93
C ALA A 104 -0.35 -0.96 15.44
N ARG A 105 -1.33 -0.81 14.54
CA ARG A 105 -1.13 -1.03 13.09
C ARG A 105 -0.39 0.11 12.40
N SER A 106 -0.44 1.33 12.96
CA SER A 106 0.30 2.47 12.40
C SER A 106 1.82 2.30 12.45
N ALA A 107 2.33 1.34 13.22
CA ALA A 107 3.75 0.99 13.21
C ALA A 107 4.23 0.42 11.86
N PHE A 108 3.30 0.02 10.98
CA PHE A 108 3.58 -0.51 9.65
C PHE A 108 3.35 0.52 8.54
N PHE A 109 3.13 1.78 8.92
CA PHE A 109 3.01 2.90 7.99
C PHE A 109 4.41 3.45 7.69
N LEU A 110 4.83 3.35 6.44
CA LEU A 110 6.04 3.95 5.93
C LEU A 110 5.67 5.23 5.19
N GLU A 111 6.07 6.37 5.73
CA GLU A 111 5.82 7.68 5.09
C GLU A 111 6.47 7.70 3.70
N THR A 112 5.72 8.18 2.71
CA THR A 112 6.17 8.28 1.32
C THR A 112 5.91 9.68 0.77
N ILE A 113 6.44 9.96 -0.42
CA ILE A 113 6.29 11.25 -1.09
C ILE A 113 4.80 11.49 -1.39
N CYS A 114 4.34 12.70 -1.09
CA CYS A 114 2.99 13.15 -1.40
C CYS A 114 3.02 14.59 -1.93
N GLU A 115 2.94 14.75 -3.25
CA GLU A 115 2.96 16.06 -3.92
C GLU A 115 1.68 16.88 -3.66
N PHE A 116 0.58 16.20 -3.34
CA PHE A 116 -0.73 16.82 -3.10
C PHE A 116 -1.09 16.94 -1.61
N CYS A 117 -0.17 16.62 -0.70
CA CYS A 117 -0.37 16.82 0.74
C CYS A 117 -0.05 18.27 1.13
N THR A 118 -0.75 18.79 2.15
CA THR A 118 -0.73 20.21 2.55
C THR A 118 0.14 20.51 3.77
N SER A 119 1.24 19.74 3.94
CA SER A 119 2.20 19.76 5.07
C SER A 119 2.23 21.03 5.93
#